data_AF-A0A6B3E606-F1
#
_entry.id   AF-A0A6B3E606-F1
#
_cell.length_a   1.000
_cell.length_b   1.000
_cell.length_c   1.000
_cell.angle_alpha   90.00
_cell.angle_beta   90.00
_cell.angle_gamma   90.00
#
_symmetry.space_group_name_H-M   'P 1'
#
loop_
_entity.id
_entity.type
_entity.pdbx_description
1 polymer ?
#
loop_
_entity_poly.entity_id
_entity_poly.type
_entity_poly.pdbx_seq_one_letter_code
_entity_poly.pdbx_strand_id
1 'polypeptide(L)'
;MARLPTPPSRLGLVVVQPLRGKRCARCRRGPLSLLVLEEGVPRCLVCADLGHLVFLPRGDTALTRRSREESVLSAVVVRFNRRKSRYERQGLLVEEAALARAEARCLADAEARRRRRARDARRRAAQDVRFAQAFTAEILRSFPRCPPDRAADIAA
;
A
#
# COMPACT_ATOMS: atom_id res chain seq x y z
N MET A 1 10.41 -26.27 13.04
CA MET A 1 10.25 -25.41 11.84
C MET A 1 9.12 -24.41 12.11
N ALA A 2 9.40 -23.11 12.26
CA ALA A 2 8.35 -22.13 12.53
C ALA A 2 7.36 -22.05 11.36
N ARG A 3 6.10 -22.42 11.62
CA ARG A 3 4.98 -22.23 10.70
C ARG A 3 4.82 -20.71 10.49
N LEU A 4 4.97 -20.26 9.25
CA LEU A 4 4.67 -18.87 8.92
C LEU A 4 3.17 -18.66 9.10
N PRO A 5 2.72 -17.58 9.73
CA PRO A 5 1.30 -17.26 9.76
C PRO A 5 0.78 -17.16 8.32
N THR A 6 -0.27 -17.90 7.99
CA THR A 6 -0.83 -17.87 6.63
C THR A 6 -1.43 -16.48 6.38
N PRO A 7 -1.01 -15.76 5.32
CA PRO A 7 -1.63 -14.48 5.01
C PRO A 7 -3.10 -14.72 4.60
N PRO A 8 -4.04 -13.85 5.00
CA PRO A 8 -5.43 -14.00 4.62
C PRO A 8 -5.59 -13.84 3.09
N SER A 9 -6.20 -14.84 2.44
CA SER A 9 -6.34 -14.94 0.98
C SER A 9 -7.68 -14.44 0.43
N ARG A 10 -8.40 -13.58 1.16
CA ARG A 10 -9.86 -13.47 0.99
C ARG A 10 -10.35 -13.06 -0.41
N LEU A 11 -9.56 -12.41 -1.29
CA LEU A 11 -10.02 -11.97 -2.61
C LEU A 11 -8.89 -11.86 -3.68
N GLY A 12 -7.79 -12.62 -3.57
CA GLY A 12 -6.74 -12.57 -4.62
C GLY A 12 -5.43 -13.27 -4.27
N LEU A 13 -4.53 -13.34 -5.26
CA LEU A 13 -3.19 -13.93 -5.12
C LEU A 13 -2.32 -13.11 -4.16
N VAL A 14 -1.67 -13.80 -3.23
CA VAL A 14 -0.78 -13.20 -2.23
C VAL A 14 0.61 -13.81 -2.35
N VAL A 15 1.61 -12.95 -2.53
CA VAL A 15 3.02 -13.30 -2.53
C VAL A 15 3.66 -12.78 -1.24
N VAL A 16 4.45 -13.60 -0.59
CA VAL A 16 5.12 -13.29 0.66
C VAL A 16 6.59 -13.01 0.41
N GLN A 17 7.07 -11.89 0.91
CA GLN A 17 8.50 -11.62 1.08
C GLN A 17 8.94 -12.24 2.42
N PRO A 18 9.74 -13.33 2.40
CA PRO A 18 10.09 -14.03 3.63
C PRO A 18 11.12 -13.24 4.44
N LEU A 19 11.04 -13.36 5.76
CA LEU A 19 12.03 -12.75 6.68
C LEU A 19 13.33 -13.55 6.82
N ARG A 20 13.31 -14.83 6.43
CA ARG A 20 14.45 -15.75 6.48
C ARG A 20 14.52 -16.49 5.15
N GLY A 21 15.72 -16.90 4.73
CA GLY A 21 15.90 -17.67 3.50
C GLY A 21 15.01 -18.93 3.49
N LYS A 22 14.21 -19.07 2.44
CA LYS A 22 13.40 -20.27 2.16
C LYS A 22 13.81 -20.86 0.83
N ARG A 23 13.67 -22.18 0.68
CA ARG A 23 13.86 -22.89 -0.59
C ARG A 23 12.50 -23.30 -1.14
N CYS A 24 12.37 -23.34 -2.45
CA CYS A 24 11.17 -23.85 -3.12
C CYS A 24 10.99 -25.35 -2.82
N ALA A 25 9.79 -25.76 -2.46
CA ALA A 25 9.46 -27.17 -2.24
C ALA A 25 9.46 -28.00 -3.54
N ARG A 26 9.31 -27.38 -4.73
CA ARG A 26 9.30 -28.06 -6.03
C ARG A 26 10.72 -28.19 -6.61
N CYS A 27 11.34 -27.06 -6.95
CA CYS A 27 12.62 -27.04 -7.67
C CYS A 27 13.85 -26.92 -6.75
N ARG A 28 13.66 -26.87 -5.42
CA ARG A 28 14.73 -26.80 -4.40
C ARG A 28 15.66 -25.57 -4.48
N ARG A 29 15.42 -24.64 -5.42
CA ARG A 29 16.12 -23.36 -5.55
C ARG A 29 15.83 -22.43 -4.37
N GLY A 30 16.81 -21.60 -4.03
CA GLY A 30 16.71 -20.59 -2.99
C GLY A 30 18.09 -20.03 -2.62
N PRO A 31 18.16 -19.00 -1.75
CA PRO A 31 17.05 -18.42 -1.00
C PRO A 31 16.07 -17.63 -1.88
N LEU A 32 14.76 -17.80 -1.65
CA LEU A 32 13.71 -17.07 -2.35
C LEU A 32 13.55 -15.66 -1.78
N SER A 33 13.58 -14.65 -2.65
CA SER A 33 13.25 -13.25 -2.31
C SER A 33 11.73 -13.03 -2.22
N LEU A 34 10.96 -13.77 -3.00
CA LEU A 34 9.49 -13.79 -3.03
C LEU A 34 9.01 -15.24 -3.16
N LEU A 35 7.94 -15.59 -2.44
CA LEU A 35 7.34 -16.92 -2.48
C LEU A 35 5.83 -16.88 -2.41
N VAL A 36 5.19 -17.90 -2.96
CA VAL A 36 3.77 -18.20 -2.77
C VAL A 36 3.67 -19.35 -1.76
N LEU A 37 2.65 -19.29 -0.91
CA LEU A 37 2.28 -20.42 -0.04
C LEU A 37 1.14 -21.17 -0.71
N GLU A 38 1.47 -22.25 -1.41
CA GLU A 38 0.49 -23.21 -1.94
C GLU A 38 0.38 -24.35 -0.94
N GLU A 39 -0.82 -24.65 -0.44
CA GLU A 39 -1.04 -25.74 0.54
C GLU A 39 -0.10 -25.68 1.76
N GLY A 40 0.34 -24.48 2.15
CA GLY A 40 1.27 -24.26 3.26
C GLY A 40 2.74 -24.54 2.93
N VAL A 41 3.09 -24.96 1.71
CA VAL A 41 4.47 -25.14 1.26
C VAL A 41 4.97 -23.96 0.42
N PRO A 42 6.24 -23.54 0.57
CA PRO A 42 6.78 -22.42 -0.18
C PRO A 42 7.09 -22.81 -1.63
N ARG A 43 6.54 -22.04 -2.58
CA ARG A 43 6.83 -22.13 -4.02
C ARG A 43 7.51 -20.84 -4.49
N CYS A 44 8.46 -20.96 -5.42
CA CYS A 44 9.01 -19.78 -6.09
C CYS A 44 8.02 -19.27 -7.15
N LEU A 45 8.21 -18.02 -7.60
CA LEU A 45 7.29 -17.41 -8.58
C LEU A 45 7.18 -18.23 -9.87
N VAL A 46 8.29 -18.79 -10.37
CA VAL A 46 8.27 -19.62 -11.58
C VAL A 46 7.45 -20.91 -11.39
N CYS A 47 7.62 -21.59 -10.24
CA CYS A 47 6.88 -22.82 -9.97
C CYS A 47 5.39 -22.61 -9.67
N ALA A 48 5.00 -21.38 -9.36
CA ALA A 48 3.64 -20.94 -9.11
C ALA A 48 3.06 -20.15 -10.30
N ASP A 49 3.69 -20.23 -11.48
CA ASP A 49 3.29 -19.56 -12.72
C ASP A 49 3.19 -18.01 -12.65
N LEU A 50 3.82 -17.39 -11.65
CA LEU A 50 3.93 -15.92 -11.48
C LEU A 50 5.29 -15.36 -11.91
N GLY A 51 6.16 -16.19 -12.51
CA GLY A 51 7.53 -15.80 -12.88
C GLY A 51 7.63 -14.73 -13.96
N HIS A 52 6.54 -14.50 -14.71
CA HIS A 52 6.44 -13.49 -15.77
C HIS A 52 5.98 -12.12 -15.25
N LEU A 53 5.62 -12.01 -13.96
CA LEU A 53 5.19 -10.76 -13.37
C LEU A 53 6.37 -9.95 -12.83
N VAL A 54 6.31 -8.65 -13.02
CA VAL A 54 7.31 -7.69 -12.52
C VAL A 54 6.85 -7.11 -11.18
N PHE A 55 7.81 -6.90 -10.28
CA PHE A 55 7.53 -6.36 -8.95
C PHE A 55 7.51 -4.84 -8.96
N LEU A 56 6.34 -4.27 -8.68
CA LEU A 56 6.12 -2.85 -8.45
C LEU A 56 6.06 -2.56 -6.94
N PRO A 57 7.04 -1.84 -6.36
CA PRO A 57 7.02 -1.46 -4.95
C PRO A 57 5.85 -0.50 -4.64
N ARG A 58 5.45 -0.45 -3.37
CA ARG A 58 4.52 0.57 -2.88
C ARG A 58 5.12 1.97 -3.01
N GLY A 59 4.27 2.97 -3.23
CA GLY A 59 4.70 4.37 -3.28
C GLY A 59 3.67 5.22 -4.01
N ASP A 60 3.75 5.25 -5.34
CA ASP A 60 2.79 5.99 -6.16
C ASP A 60 1.44 5.24 -6.23
N THR A 61 0.43 5.79 -5.57
CA THR A 61 -0.93 5.23 -5.55
C THR A 61 -1.57 5.23 -6.93
N ALA A 62 -1.31 6.23 -7.78
CA ALA A 62 -1.85 6.27 -9.13
C ALA A 62 -1.22 5.18 -10.00
N LEU A 63 0.10 5.02 -9.94
CA LEU A 63 0.82 3.99 -10.69
C LEU A 63 0.42 2.58 -10.24
N THR A 64 0.42 2.32 -8.92
CA THR A 64 0.06 1.00 -8.37
C THR A 64 -1.40 0.63 -8.62
N ARG A 65 -2.33 1.61 -8.62
CA ARG A 65 -3.74 1.38 -8.96
C ARG A 65 -3.90 1.08 -10.45
N ARG A 66 -3.34 1.91 -11.33
CA ARG A 66 -3.44 1.74 -12.79
C ARG A 66 -2.76 0.45 -13.26
N SER A 67 -1.59 0.13 -12.73
CA SER A 67 -0.90 -1.12 -13.08
C SER A 67 -1.75 -2.33 -12.69
N ARG A 68 -2.50 -2.28 -11.58
CA ARG A 68 -3.44 -3.34 -11.22
C ARG A 68 -4.64 -3.42 -12.16
N GLU A 69 -5.19 -2.27 -12.57
CA GLU A 69 -6.35 -2.19 -13.49
C GLU A 69 -5.99 -2.68 -14.90
N GLU A 70 -4.78 -2.40 -15.37
CA GLU A 70 -4.30 -2.73 -16.72
C GLU A 70 -3.79 -4.17 -16.85
N SER A 71 -3.56 -4.86 -15.74
CA SER A 71 -2.94 -6.19 -15.68
C SER A 71 -4.02 -7.25 -15.56
N VAL A 72 -3.95 -8.28 -16.42
CA VAL A 72 -4.90 -9.41 -16.36
C VAL A 72 -4.63 -10.24 -15.11
N LEU A 73 -3.37 -10.52 -14.83
CA LEU A 73 -2.92 -11.20 -13.62
C LEU A 73 -2.21 -10.23 -12.69
N SER A 74 -2.55 -10.24 -11.40
CA SER A 74 -1.80 -9.48 -10.41
C SER A 74 -1.79 -10.17 -9.04
N ALA A 75 -0.72 -9.97 -8.29
CA ALA A 75 -0.59 -10.54 -6.95
C ALA A 75 -0.06 -9.53 -5.95
N VAL A 76 -0.67 -9.46 -4.76
CA VAL A 76 -0.25 -8.52 -3.72
C VAL A 76 0.97 -9.06 -3.00
N VAL A 77 2.02 -8.25 -2.90
CA VAL A 77 3.22 -8.62 -2.15
C VAL A 77 3.11 -8.13 -0.72
N VAL A 78 3.27 -9.03 0.25
CA VAL A 78 3.21 -8.74 1.68
C VAL A 78 4.48 -9.19 2.39
N ARG A 79 4.79 -8.53 3.51
CA ARG A 79 5.88 -8.92 4.40
C ARG A 79 5.39 -8.88 5.84
N PHE A 80 5.79 -9.87 6.63
CA PHE A 80 5.43 -9.90 8.04
C PHE A 80 6.26 -8.85 8.81
N ASN A 81 5.57 -7.92 9.49
CA ASN A 81 6.19 -6.98 10.43
C ASN A 81 6.20 -7.62 11.82
N ARG A 82 7.38 -7.99 12.31
CA ARG A 82 7.56 -8.63 13.63
C ARG A 82 7.14 -7.72 14.79
N ARG A 83 7.39 -6.41 14.68
CA ARG A 83 7.10 -5.46 15.77
C ARG A 83 5.59 -5.25 15.94
N LYS A 84 4.84 -5.30 14.84
CA LYS A 84 3.38 -5.08 14.82
C LYS A 84 2.58 -6.38 14.71
N SER A 85 3.26 -7.55 14.73
CA SER A 85 2.69 -8.89 14.59
C SER A 85 1.67 -9.03 13.46
N ARG A 86 1.90 -8.38 12.30
CA ARG A 86 0.95 -8.35 11.18
C ARG A 86 1.65 -8.30 9.83
N TYR A 87 0.95 -8.73 8.79
CA TYR A 87 1.39 -8.56 7.41
C TYR A 87 1.19 -7.13 6.94
N GLU A 88 2.22 -6.56 6.30
CA GLU A 88 2.17 -5.25 5.67
C GLU A 88 2.37 -5.40 4.16
N ARG A 89 1.56 -4.70 3.38
CA ARG A 89 1.71 -4.61 1.93
C ARG A 89 3.03 -3.93 1.58
N GLN A 90 3.82 -4.58 0.74
CA GLN A 90 5.10 -4.07 0.21
C GLN A 90 4.98 -3.59 -1.23
N GLY A 91 4.05 -4.14 -2.00
CA GLY A 91 3.89 -3.80 -3.42
C GLY A 91 2.88 -4.69 -4.13
N LEU A 92 3.06 -4.82 -5.43
CA LEU A 92 2.23 -5.59 -6.33
C LEU A 92 3.12 -6.27 -7.38
N LEU A 93 2.78 -7.49 -7.78
CA LEU A 93 3.28 -8.13 -8.99
C LEU A 93 2.24 -7.90 -10.09
N VAL A 94 2.69 -7.42 -11.25
CA VAL A 94 1.86 -7.10 -12.43
C VAL A 94 2.57 -7.51 -13.70
N GLU A 95 1.84 -7.57 -14.81
CA GLU A 95 2.43 -7.80 -16.13
C GLU A 95 3.27 -6.59 -16.56
N GLU A 96 4.40 -6.83 -17.21
CA GLU A 96 5.31 -5.77 -17.67
C GLU A 96 4.62 -4.80 -18.63
N ALA A 97 3.84 -5.32 -19.58
CA ALA A 97 3.07 -4.50 -20.51
C ALA A 97 2.02 -3.62 -19.80
N ALA A 98 1.40 -4.12 -18.72
CA ALA A 98 0.44 -3.36 -17.93
C ALA A 98 1.12 -2.23 -17.16
N LEU A 99 2.31 -2.48 -16.61
CA LEU A 99 3.13 -1.46 -15.96
C LEU A 99 3.50 -0.36 -16.95
N ALA A 100 4.00 -0.71 -18.15
CA ALA A 100 4.38 0.26 -19.17
C ALA A 100 3.20 1.15 -19.61
N ARG A 101 2.01 0.57 -19.83
CA ARG A 101 0.77 1.34 -20.11
C ARG A 101 0.42 2.27 -18.96
N ALA A 102 0.51 1.78 -17.72
CA ALA A 102 0.21 2.58 -16.53
C ALA A 102 1.19 3.75 -16.37
N GLU A 103 2.48 3.56 -16.62
CA GLU A 103 3.51 4.60 -16.61
C GLU A 103 3.24 5.68 -17.66
N ALA A 104 2.95 5.27 -18.91
CA ALA A 104 2.61 6.20 -19.98
C ALA A 104 1.38 7.06 -19.61
N ARG A 105 0.32 6.44 -19.07
CA ARG A 105 -0.88 7.15 -18.57
C ARG A 105 -0.55 8.10 -17.40
N CYS A 106 0.33 7.68 -16.49
CA CYS A 106 0.78 8.50 -15.35
C CYS A 106 1.59 9.72 -15.77
N LEU A 107 2.39 9.58 -16.82
CA LEU A 107 3.17 10.67 -17.40
C LEU A 107 2.24 11.66 -18.11
N ALA A 108 1.30 11.16 -18.92
CA ALA A 108 0.37 11.97 -19.69
C ALA A 108 -0.47 12.92 -18.82
N ASP A 109 -0.84 12.50 -17.61
CA ASP A 109 -1.68 13.30 -16.70
C ASP A 109 -0.93 13.92 -15.51
N ALA A 110 0.39 13.78 -15.46
CA ALA A 110 1.22 14.21 -14.32
C ALA A 110 1.02 15.69 -13.98
N GLU A 111 1.10 16.57 -14.98
CA GLU A 111 0.98 18.01 -14.79
C GLU A 111 -0.45 18.42 -14.42
N ALA A 112 -1.46 17.81 -15.04
CA ALA A 112 -2.86 18.04 -14.68
C ALA A 112 -3.13 17.66 -13.21
N ARG A 113 -2.60 16.52 -12.75
CA ARG A 113 -2.68 16.10 -11.33
C ARG A 113 -1.93 17.07 -10.43
N ARG A 114 -0.74 17.53 -10.82
CA ARG A 114 0.05 18.50 -10.04
C ARG A 114 -0.72 19.81 -9.84
N ARG A 115 -1.30 20.37 -10.91
CA ARG A 115 -2.11 21.60 -10.84
C ARG A 115 -3.35 21.44 -9.97
N ARG A 116 -4.06 20.31 -10.09
CA ARG A 116 -5.21 19.99 -9.23
C ARG A 116 -4.79 19.94 -7.76
N ARG A 117 -3.73 19.19 -7.42
CA ARG A 117 -3.19 19.11 -6.06
C ARG A 117 -2.82 20.47 -5.48
N ALA A 118 -2.22 21.36 -6.27
CA ALA A 118 -1.88 22.71 -5.82
C ALA A 118 -3.13 23.54 -5.47
N ARG A 119 -4.17 23.50 -6.32
CA ARG A 119 -5.45 24.17 -6.04
C ARG A 119 -6.14 23.57 -4.82
N ASP A 120 -6.14 22.24 -4.71
CA ASP A 120 -6.76 21.53 -3.61
C ASP A 120 -6.02 21.77 -2.28
N ALA A 121 -4.70 21.94 -2.29
CA ALA A 121 -3.93 22.30 -1.11
C ALA A 121 -4.32 23.69 -0.61
N ARG A 122 -4.45 24.68 -1.51
CA ARG A 122 -4.93 26.02 -1.15
C ARG A 122 -6.34 25.99 -0.56
N ARG A 123 -7.25 25.22 -1.20
CA ARG A 123 -8.63 25.07 -0.72
C ARG A 123 -8.66 24.40 0.66
N ARG A 124 -7.89 23.33 0.87
CA ARG A 124 -7.80 22.63 2.16
C ARG A 124 -7.26 23.54 3.25
N ALA A 125 -6.16 24.26 3.01
CA ALA A 125 -5.62 25.20 3.99
C ALA A 125 -6.66 26.25 4.45
N ALA A 126 -7.47 26.77 3.52
CA ALA A 126 -8.55 27.70 3.87
C ALA A 126 -9.70 27.01 4.66
N GLN A 127 -10.00 25.76 4.35
CA GLN A 127 -11.01 24.97 5.08
C GLN A 127 -10.53 24.59 6.48
N ASP A 128 -9.25 24.22 6.62
CA ASP A 128 -8.64 23.84 7.89
C ASP A 128 -8.68 25.00 8.89
N VAL A 129 -8.38 26.23 8.46
CA VAL A 129 -8.51 27.43 9.31
C VAL A 129 -9.96 27.62 9.80
N ARG A 130 -10.93 27.51 8.88
CA ARG A 130 -12.36 27.65 9.25
C ARG A 130 -12.81 26.54 10.19
N PHE A 131 -12.33 25.32 9.95
CA PHE A 131 -12.61 24.18 10.80
C PHE A 131 -12.02 24.38 12.20
N ALA A 132 -10.75 24.77 12.31
CA ALA A 132 -10.10 25.03 13.59
C ALA A 132 -10.84 26.11 14.40
N GLN A 133 -11.30 27.19 13.75
CA GLN A 133 -12.11 28.24 14.38
C GLN A 133 -13.45 27.71 14.89
N ALA A 134 -14.20 26.99 14.04
CA ALA A 134 -15.49 26.42 14.41
C ALA A 134 -15.34 25.37 15.52
N PHE A 135 -14.28 24.57 15.47
CA PHE A 135 -14.02 23.53 16.45
C PHE A 135 -13.57 24.11 17.79
N THR A 136 -12.76 25.17 17.79
CA THR A 136 -12.42 25.94 19.00
C THR A 136 -13.68 26.48 19.68
N ALA A 137 -14.58 27.10 18.91
CA ALA A 137 -15.84 27.61 19.43
C ALA A 137 -16.73 26.50 20.03
N GLU A 138 -16.77 25.34 19.37
CA GLU A 138 -17.51 24.18 19.85
C GLU A 138 -16.92 23.58 21.14
N ILE A 139 -15.59 23.52 21.26
CA ILE A 139 -14.91 23.09 22.49
C ILE A 139 -15.28 24.02 23.64
N LEU A 140 -15.21 25.34 23.46
CA LEU A 140 -15.55 26.30 24.52
C LEU A 140 -17.04 26.23 24.90
N ARG A 141 -17.92 25.93 23.95
CA ARG A 141 -19.35 25.72 24.20
C ARG A 141 -19.62 24.45 25.00
N SER A 142 -18.94 23.35 24.66
CA SER A 142 -19.09 22.06 25.33
C SER A 142 -18.36 21.99 26.68
N PHE A 143 -17.29 22.77 26.84
CA PHE A 143 -16.45 22.81 28.04
C PHE A 143 -16.23 24.25 28.53
N PRO A 144 -17.20 24.84 29.25
CA PRO A 144 -17.15 26.26 29.65
C PRO A 144 -15.99 26.65 30.59
N ARG A 145 -15.33 25.67 31.23
CA ARG A 145 -14.15 25.88 32.07
C ARG A 145 -12.81 25.66 31.34
N CYS A 146 -12.84 25.36 30.04
CA CYS A 146 -11.63 25.18 29.23
C CYS A 146 -10.98 26.55 28.92
N PRO A 147 -9.68 26.74 29.17
CA PRO A 147 -8.95 27.93 28.73
C PRO A 147 -8.97 28.10 27.19
N PRO A 148 -9.13 29.32 26.64
CA PRO A 148 -9.20 29.56 25.20
C PRO A 148 -7.97 29.14 24.40
N ASP A 149 -6.78 29.35 24.96
CA ASP A 149 -5.50 28.90 24.42
C ASP A 149 -5.45 27.38 24.28
N ARG A 150 -5.87 26.65 25.32
CA ARG A 150 -5.95 25.19 25.29
C ARG A 150 -6.94 24.67 24.25
N ALA A 151 -8.08 25.34 24.09
CA ALA A 151 -9.07 24.97 23.09
C ALA A 151 -8.54 25.20 21.66
N ALA A 152 -7.78 26.28 21.43
CA ALA A 152 -7.14 26.56 20.16
C ALA A 152 -6.03 25.54 19.83
N ASP A 153 -5.20 25.17 20.81
CA ASP A 153 -4.14 24.17 20.62
C ASP A 153 -4.69 22.78 20.26
N ILE A 154 -5.83 22.40 20.82
CA ILE A 154 -6.51 21.14 20.49
C ILE A 154 -7.09 21.17 19.06
N ALA A 155 -7.48 22.35 18.57
CA ALA A 155 -8.16 22.52 17.30
C ALA A 155 -7.22 22.80 16.10
N ALA A 156 -5.94 23.04 16.36
CA ALA A 156 -4.89 23.26 15.36
C ALA A 156 -4.40 21.95 14.72
#